data_AF-A0A222EQV4-F1
#
_entry.id   AF-A0A222EQV4-F1
#
_cell.length_a   1.000
_cell.length_b   1.000
_cell.length_c   1.000
_cell.angle_alpha   90.00
_cell.angle_beta   90.00
_cell.angle_gamma   90.00
#
_symmetry.space_group_name_H-M   'P 1'
#
loop_
_entity.id
_entity.type
_entity.pdbx_description
1 polymer ?
#
loop_
_entity_poly.entity_id
_entity_poly.type
_entity_poly.pdbx_seq_one_letter_code
_entity_poly.pdbx_strand_id
1 'polypeptide(L)'
;MLATLSNNTSWILFGFGIAGLLVGILSTVFFLRFRKLKKIQKESFDLTPGKYKIFRFWQYYGIIILALTGYIMFVIFIPISVEQLLK
;
A
#
# COMPACT_ATOMS: atom_id res chain seq x y z
N MET A 1 -28.22 13.89 1.25
CA MET A 1 -27.32 14.72 2.08
C MET A 1 -25.87 14.38 1.72
N LEU A 2 -25.41 14.77 0.54
CA LEU A 2 -23.97 14.82 0.25
C LEU A 2 -23.57 16.24 0.64
N ALA A 3 -22.82 16.39 1.72
CA ALA A 3 -22.21 17.66 2.07
C ALA A 3 -21.52 18.20 0.81
N THR A 4 -21.83 19.43 0.39
CA THR A 4 -21.12 20.12 -0.68
C THR A 4 -19.66 20.20 -0.27
N LEU A 5 -18.87 19.27 -0.78
CA LEU A 5 -17.47 19.15 -0.45
C LEU A 5 -16.77 20.36 -1.07
N SER A 6 -16.02 21.11 -0.25
CA SER A 6 -15.33 22.30 -0.73
C SER A 6 -14.29 21.91 -1.80
N ASN A 7 -14.06 22.78 -2.79
CA ASN A 7 -13.05 22.54 -3.83
C ASN A 7 -11.67 22.20 -3.25
N ASN A 8 -11.31 22.81 -2.13
CA ASN A 8 -10.05 22.54 -1.44
C ASN A 8 -10.00 21.11 -0.88
N THR A 9 -11.12 20.61 -0.35
CA THR A 9 -11.25 19.23 0.14
C THR A 9 -11.14 18.22 -1.00
N SER A 10 -11.70 18.51 -2.17
CA SER A 10 -11.60 17.64 -3.36
C SER A 10 -10.16 17.46 -3.84
N TRP A 11 -9.39 18.56 -3.90
CA TRP A 11 -7.97 18.51 -4.26
C TRP A 11 -7.14 17.73 -3.24
N ILE A 12 -7.45 17.85 -1.95
CA ILE A 12 -6.79 17.07 -0.89
C ILE A 12 -7.09 15.57 -1.06
N LEU A 13 -8.35 15.19 -1.32
CA LEU A 13 -8.72 13.79 -1.57
C LEU A 13 -8.05 13.23 -2.83
N PHE A 14 -7.96 14.03 -3.89
CA PHE A 14 -7.24 13.67 -5.10
C PHE A 14 -5.75 13.39 -4.81
N GLY A 15 -5.13 14.27 -4.04
CA GLY A 15 -3.75 14.09 -3.56
C GLY A 15 -3.56 12.81 -2.74
N PHE A 16 -4.47 12.52 -1.81
CA PHE A 16 -4.44 11.28 -1.03
C PHE A 16 -4.64 10.02 -1.89
N GLY A 17 -5.48 10.10 -2.93
CA GLY A 17 -5.64 9.02 -3.89
C GLY A 17 -4.34 8.70 -4.63
N ILE A 18 -3.67 9.73 -5.17
CA ILE A 18 -2.37 9.58 -5.86
C ILE A 18 -1.29 9.09 -4.88
N ALA A 19 -1.22 9.65 -3.68
CA ALA A 19 -0.27 9.21 -2.66
C ALA A 19 -0.51 7.74 -2.27
N GLY A 20 -1.77 7.33 -2.14
CA GLY A 20 -2.18 5.94 -1.91
C GLY A 20 -1.69 5.00 -3.00
N LEU A 21 -1.80 5.41 -4.27
CA LEU A 21 -1.26 4.64 -5.41
C LEU A 21 0.26 4.48 -5.32
N LEU A 22 0.99 5.57 -5.05
CA LEU A 22 2.44 5.54 -4.91
C LEU A 22 2.86 4.59 -3.78
N VAL A 23 2.19 4.66 -2.63
CA VAL A 23 2.44 3.75 -1.50
C VAL A 23 2.13 2.30 -1.88
N GLY A 24 1.04 2.05 -2.60
CA GLY A 24 0.67 0.72 -3.09
C GLY A 24 1.73 0.12 -4.01
N ILE A 25 2.20 0.89 -4.99
CA ILE A 25 3.23 0.50 -5.95
C ILE A 25 4.56 0.24 -5.22
N LEU A 26 5.01 1.18 -4.38
CA LEU A 26 6.27 1.05 -3.64
C LEU A 26 6.25 -0.18 -2.72
N SER A 27 5.14 -0.42 -2.02
CA SER A 27 4.96 -1.59 -1.16
C SER A 27 5.02 -2.89 -1.96
N THR A 28 4.43 -2.90 -3.16
CA THR A 28 4.47 -4.06 -4.07
C THR A 28 5.89 -4.32 -4.59
N VAL A 29 6.63 -3.28 -5.01
CA VAL A 29 8.02 -3.40 -5.45
C VAL A 29 8.91 -3.90 -4.32
N PHE A 30 8.75 -3.33 -3.11
CA PHE A 30 9.46 -3.75 -1.92
C PHE A 30 9.19 -5.23 -1.60
N PHE A 31 7.93 -5.65 -1.67
CA PHE A 31 7.52 -7.03 -1.47
C PHE A 31 8.17 -7.99 -2.47
N LEU A 32 8.22 -7.63 -3.75
CA LEU A 32 8.87 -8.45 -4.78
C LEU A 32 10.37 -8.61 -4.51
N ARG A 33 11.06 -7.53 -4.11
CA ARG A 33 12.48 -7.59 -3.72
C ARG A 33 12.67 -8.47 -2.49
N PHE A 34 11.85 -8.29 -1.47
CA PHE A 34 11.90 -9.07 -0.24
C PHE A 34 11.66 -10.56 -0.50
N ARG A 35 10.70 -10.90 -1.37
CA ARG A 35 10.43 -12.29 -1.77
C ARG A 35 11.62 -12.94 -2.49
N LYS A 36 12.31 -12.20 -3.36
CA LYS A 36 13.55 -12.68 -4.02
C LYS A 36 14.66 -12.95 -3.01
N LEU A 37 14.89 -12.03 -2.08
CA LEU A 37 15.89 -12.19 -1.01
C LEU A 37 15.58 -13.41 -0.13
N LYS A 38 14.31 -13.64 0.22
CA LYS A 38 13.89 -14.82 0.98
C LYS A 38 14.12 -16.14 0.23
N LYS A 39 13.99 -16.14 -1.10
CA LYS A 39 14.26 -17.34 -1.91
C LYS A 39 15.74 -17.71 -1.85
N ILE A 40 16.62 -16.71 -2.02
CA ILE A 40 18.07 -16.88 -1.91
C ILE A 40 18.45 -17.37 -0.50
N GLN A 41 17.85 -16.78 0.55
CA GLN A 41 18.08 -17.19 1.93
C GLN A 41 17.66 -18.63 2.24
N LYS A 42 16.67 -19.20 1.53
CA LYS A 42 16.28 -20.61 1.70
C LYS A 42 17.27 -21.57 1.05
N GLU A 43 17.96 -21.14 0.00
CA GLU A 43 18.94 -21.93 -0.73
C GLU A 43 20.32 -21.89 -0.04
N SER A 44 20.62 -20.82 0.70
CA SER A 44 21.74 -20.76 1.64
C SER A 44 21.36 -21.42 2.97
N PHE A 45 22.27 -22.19 3.57
CA PHE A 45 22.09 -22.84 4.88
C PHE A 45 22.12 -21.79 6.02
N ASP A 46 21.08 -20.97 6.12
CA ASP A 46 21.04 -19.79 6.99
C ASP A 46 20.50 -20.16 8.39
N LEU A 47 21.37 -20.09 9.40
CA LEU A 47 21.13 -20.44 10.82
C LEU A 47 20.27 -19.38 11.56
N THR A 48 19.20 -18.89 10.95
CA THR A 48 18.37 -17.85 11.59
C THR A 48 17.60 -18.40 12.80
N PRO A 49 17.76 -17.82 14.02
CA PRO A 49 17.11 -18.31 15.23
C PRO A 49 15.58 -18.29 15.11
N GLY A 50 14.92 -19.34 15.59
CA GLY A 50 13.46 -19.56 15.42
C GLY A 50 12.57 -18.41 15.88
N LYS A 51 13.00 -17.59 16.86
CA LYS A 51 12.24 -16.43 17.37
C LYS A 51 11.99 -15.35 16.29
N TYR A 52 12.90 -15.18 15.33
CA TYR A 52 12.75 -14.18 14.26
C TYR A 52 11.83 -14.67 13.12
N LYS A 53 11.47 -15.95 13.07
CA LYS A 53 10.59 -16.51 12.02
C LYS A 53 9.16 -16.01 12.14
N ILE A 54 8.61 -15.91 13.37
CA ILE A 54 7.25 -15.44 13.62
C ILE A 54 7.12 -13.96 13.30
N PHE A 55 8.09 -13.13 13.73
CA PHE A 55 8.09 -11.70 13.41
C PHE A 55 8.18 -11.44 11.89
N ARG A 56 9.05 -12.18 11.18
CA ARG A 56 9.14 -12.11 9.71
C ARG A 56 7.89 -12.62 8.98
N PHE A 57 7.04 -13.41 9.64
CA PHE A 57 5.76 -13.86 9.08
C PHE A 57 4.75 -12.71 9.12
N TRP A 58 4.57 -12.06 10.27
CA TRP A 58 3.67 -10.91 10.42
C TRP A 58 4.07 -9.71 9.54
N GLN A 59 5.38 -9.47 9.35
CA GLN A 59 5.87 -8.45 8.41
C GLN A 59 5.37 -8.69 6.97
N TYR A 60 5.21 -9.94 6.55
CA TYR A 60 4.73 -10.27 5.21
C TYR A 60 3.27 -9.86 5.01
N TYR A 61 2.41 -10.18 5.98
CA TYR A 61 1.01 -9.73 5.96
C TYR A 61 0.91 -8.21 6.04
N GLY A 62 1.76 -7.57 6.86
CA GLY A 62 1.80 -6.11 6.96
C GLY A 62 2.08 -5.43 5.62
N ILE A 63 3.06 -5.91 4.85
CA ILE A 63 3.39 -5.35 3.53
C ILE A 63 2.26 -5.55 2.52
N ILE A 64 1.63 -6.74 2.52
CA ILE A 64 0.49 -7.03 1.62
C ILE A 64 -0.71 -6.15 1.96
N ILE A 65 -1.03 -6.02 3.25
CA ILE A 65 -2.13 -5.17 3.72
C ILE A 65 -1.84 -3.72 3.34
N LEU A 66 -0.62 -3.23 3.54
CA LEU A 66 -0.25 -1.86 3.16
C LEU A 66 -0.41 -1.61 1.66
N ALA A 67 0.02 -2.56 0.83
CA ALA A 67 -0.15 -2.46 -0.62
C ALA A 67 -1.63 -2.41 -1.01
N LEU A 68 -2.45 -3.32 -0.48
CA LEU A 68 -3.89 -3.38 -0.72
C LEU A 68 -4.59 -2.09 -0.28
N THR A 69 -4.30 -1.59 0.92
CA THR A 69 -4.87 -0.34 1.42
C THR A 69 -4.51 0.84 0.50
N GLY A 70 -3.27 0.91 0.01
CA GLY A 70 -2.85 1.94 -0.94
C GLY A 70 -3.65 1.91 -2.25
N TYR A 71 -3.85 0.72 -2.83
CA TYR A 71 -4.68 0.57 -4.03
C TYR A 71 -6.16 0.88 -3.78
N ILE A 72 -6.71 0.46 -2.64
CA ILE A 72 -8.10 0.76 -2.26
C ILE A 72 -8.29 2.28 -2.10
N MET A 73 -7.35 2.97 -1.44
CA MET A 73 -7.39 4.44 -1.32
C MET A 73 -7.40 5.13 -2.68
N PHE A 74 -6.60 4.65 -3.63
CA PHE A 74 -6.62 5.18 -4.99
C PHE A 74 -7.97 4.94 -5.68
N VAL A 75 -8.49 3.71 -5.63
CA VAL A 75 -9.75 3.33 -6.28
C VAL A 75 -10.95 4.08 -5.71
N ILE A 76 -10.93 4.45 -4.43
CA ILE A 76 -12.04 5.16 -3.77
C ILE A 76 -11.88 6.68 -3.90
N PHE A 77 -10.72 7.23 -3.56
CA PHE A 77 -10.57 8.69 -3.46
C PHE A 77 -10.43 9.39 -4.81
N ILE A 78 -9.89 8.74 -5.83
CA ILE A 78 -9.79 9.34 -7.17
C ILE A 78 -11.18 9.55 -7.79
N PRO A 79 -12.08 8.56 -7.89
CA PRO A 79 -13.40 8.79 -8.47
C PRO A 79 -14.23 9.83 -7.71
N ILE A 80 -14.19 9.79 -6.36
CA ILE A 80 -14.92 10.75 -5.52
C ILE A 80 -14.41 12.18 -5.74
N SER A 81 -13.09 12.37 -5.80
CA SER A 81 -12.52 13.69 -6.03
C SER A 81 -12.76 14.21 -7.46
N VAL A 82 -12.70 13.33 -8.46
CA VAL A 82 -12.96 13.68 -9.87
C VAL A 82 -14.42 14.05 -10.09
N GLU A 83 -15.37 13.31 -9.53
CA GLU A 83 -16.80 13.64 -9.64
C GLU A 83 -17.11 15.04 -9.09
N GLN A 84 -16.46 15.41 -7.98
CA GLN A 84 -16.65 16.70 -7.34
C GLN A 84 -15.89 17.85 -8.05
N LEU A 85 -14.79 17.57 -8.74
CA LEU A 85 -14.03 18.56 -9.52
C LEU A 85 -14.66 18.85 -10.89
N LEU A 86 -15.44 17.91 -11.42
CA LEU A 86 -16.13 18.05 -12.72
C LEU A 86 -17.55 18.62 -12.60
N LYS A 87 -18.10 18.68 -11.39
CA LYS A 87 -19.37 19.38 -11.07
C LYS A 87 -19.12 20.87 -10.85
#